data_AF-A0A538GKU2-F1
#
_entry.id   AF-A0A538GKU2-F1
#
_cell.length_a   1.000
_cell.length_b   1.000
_cell.length_c   1.000
_cell.angle_alpha   90.00
_cell.angle_beta   90.00
_cell.angle_gamma   90.00
#
_symmetry.space_group_name_H-M   'P 1'
#
loop_
_entity.id
_entity.type
_entity.pdbx_description
1 polymer ?
#
loop_
_entity_poly.entity_id
_entity_poly.type
_entity_poly.pdbx_seq_one_letter_code
_entity_poly.pdbx_strand_id
1 'polypeptide(L)'
;VATDVGGVAESVVDGETGLLVPSGESGALASTLDRLLSDIGLRRRLGTAGRERAHRHFDVTGFRLAHVELYRRELERHAAATDGPRVVSVAAESGE
;
A
#
# COMPACT_ATOMS: atom_id res chain seq x y z
N VAL A 1 -0.82 -5.31 14.22
CA VAL A 1 -2.23 -5.69 14.46
C VAL A 1 -3.08 -4.69 13.71
N ALA A 2 -4.09 -5.15 12.99
CA ALA A 2 -5.00 -4.29 12.25
C ALA A 2 -6.41 -4.88 12.27
N THR A 3 -7.42 -4.09 11.94
CA THR A 3 -8.80 -4.56 11.85
C THR A 3 -9.05 -5.21 10.49
N ASP A 4 -9.84 -6.28 10.46
CA ASP A 4 -10.24 -6.97 9.24
C ASP A 4 -11.34 -6.19 8.48
N VAL A 5 -10.91 -5.15 7.77
CA VAL A 5 -11.79 -4.25 7.00
C VAL A 5 -11.12 -3.78 5.71
N GLY A 6 -11.86 -3.81 4.59
CA GLY A 6 -11.45 -3.21 3.31
C GLY A 6 -10.02 -3.54 2.87
N GLY A 7 -9.30 -2.54 2.35
CA GLY A 7 -7.91 -2.70 1.86
C GLY A 7 -6.86 -2.99 2.94
N VAL A 8 -7.23 -3.03 4.23
CA VAL A 8 -6.30 -3.44 5.31
C VAL A 8 -5.99 -4.93 5.22
N ALA A 9 -6.98 -5.75 4.88
CA ALA A 9 -6.81 -7.20 4.67
C ALA A 9 -5.91 -7.51 3.46
N GLU A 10 -5.84 -6.62 2.48
CA GLU A 10 -4.90 -6.74 1.35
C GLU A 10 -3.46 -6.43 1.78
N SER A 11 -3.29 -5.58 2.79
CA SER A 11 -1.98 -5.16 3.29
C SER A 11 -1.37 -6.15 4.28
N VAL A 12 -2.21 -6.83 5.09
CA VAL A 12 -1.78 -7.74 6.17
C VAL A 12 -2.25 -9.16 5.89
N VAL A 13 -1.31 -10.11 5.82
CA VAL A 13 -1.61 -11.54 5.83
C VAL A 13 -1.65 -12.01 7.27
N ASP A 14 -2.82 -12.44 7.73
CA ASP A 14 -3.02 -12.87 9.12
C ASP A 14 -2.10 -14.04 9.50
N GLY A 15 -1.49 -13.94 10.67
CA GLY A 15 -0.53 -14.93 11.18
C GLY A 15 0.85 -14.94 10.51
N GLU A 16 1.01 -14.26 9.38
CA GLU A 16 2.27 -14.23 8.61
C GLU A 16 2.99 -12.89 8.70
N THR A 17 2.29 -11.81 8.35
CA THR A 17 2.88 -10.45 8.28
C THR A 17 2.26 -9.50 9.30
N GLY A 18 1.33 -10.01 10.10
CA GLY A 18 0.62 -9.29 11.15
C GLY A 18 -0.46 -10.18 11.74
N LEU A 19 -1.38 -9.56 12.49
CA LEU A 19 -2.57 -10.21 13.02
C LEU A 19 -3.77 -9.32 12.73
N LEU A 20 -4.85 -9.93 12.27
CA LEU A 20 -6.13 -9.27 12.03
C LEU A 20 -7.07 -9.51 13.21
N VAL A 21 -7.87 -8.49 13.55
CA VAL A 21 -8.91 -8.57 14.58
C VAL A 21 -10.24 -8.05 14.03
N PRO A 22 -11.40 -8.53 14.53
CA PRO A 22 -12.69 -7.99 14.13
C PRO A 22 -12.80 -6.49 14.46
N SER A 23 -13.50 -5.74 13.59
CA SER A 23 -13.76 -4.32 13.84
C SER A 23 -14.72 -4.12 15.00
N GLY A 24 -14.48 -3.11 15.84
CA GLY A 24 -15.31 -2.80 17.01
C GLY A 24 -15.07 -3.72 18.21
N GLU A 25 -14.26 -4.78 18.08
CA GLU A 25 -13.96 -5.70 19.18
C GLU A 25 -12.67 -5.32 19.92
N SER A 26 -12.77 -4.36 20.84
CA SER A 26 -11.65 -3.89 21.65
C SER A 26 -11.00 -5.01 22.49
N GLY A 27 -11.77 -6.00 22.94
CA GLY A 27 -11.25 -7.16 23.67
C GLY A 27 -10.36 -8.07 22.80
N ALA A 28 -10.70 -8.25 21.53
CA ALA A 28 -9.88 -8.99 20.57
C ALA A 28 -8.55 -8.26 20.29
N LEU A 29 -8.60 -6.93 20.16
CA LEU A 29 -7.40 -6.11 20.02
C LEU A 29 -6.49 -6.21 21.25
N ALA A 30 -7.06 -6.05 22.46
CA ALA A 30 -6.30 -6.10 23.72
C ALA A 30 -5.58 -7.44 23.90
N SER A 31 -6.32 -8.55 23.80
CA SER A 31 -5.74 -9.90 23.94
C SER A 31 -4.65 -10.20 22.90
N THR A 32 -4.82 -9.69 21.67
CA THR A 32 -3.81 -9.82 20.61
C THR A 32 -2.54 -9.03 20.94
N LEU A 33 -2.68 -7.81 21.47
CA LEU A 33 -1.54 -7.01 21.91
C LEU A 33 -0.83 -7.66 23.09
N ASP A 34 -1.56 -8.17 24.09
CA ASP A 34 -0.98 -8.87 25.25
C ASP A 34 -0.16 -10.09 24.82
N ARG A 35 -0.67 -10.86 23.85
CA ARG A 35 0.06 -11.99 23.25
C ARG A 35 1.37 -11.52 22.61
N LEU A 36 1.34 -10.43 21.83
CA LEU A 36 2.54 -9.90 21.18
C LEU A 36 3.53 -9.28 22.17
N LEU A 37 3.07 -8.71 23.28
CA LEU A 37 3.94 -8.18 24.33
C LEU A 37 4.65 -9.33 25.05
N SER A 38 3.92 -10.41 25.34
CA SER A 38 4.41 -11.60 26.06
C SER A 38 5.31 -12.49 25.20
N ASP A 39 5.08 -12.55 23.87
CA ASP A 39 5.88 -13.35 22.94
C ASP A 39 6.74 -12.48 22.02
N ILE A 40 7.99 -12.25 22.46
CA ILE A 40 9.00 -11.49 21.71
C ILE A 40 9.34 -12.17 20.37
N GLY A 41 9.32 -13.50 20.31
CA GLY A 41 9.66 -14.27 19.11
C GLY A 41 8.61 -14.09 18.02
N LEU A 42 7.34 -14.26 18.37
CA LEU A 42 6.22 -13.99 17.48
C LEU A 42 6.23 -12.53 17.01
N ARG A 43 6.40 -11.57 17.93
CA ARG A 43 6.44 -10.14 17.61
C ARG A 43 7.52 -9.82 16.58
N ARG A 44 8.73 -10.34 16.75
CA ARG A 44 9.84 -10.13 15.81
C ARG A 44 9.57 -10.77 14.46
N ARG A 45 9.11 -12.02 14.43
CA ARG A 45 8.77 -12.73 13.18
C ARG A 45 7.76 -11.96 12.35
N LEU A 46 6.62 -11.60 12.95
CA LEU A 46 5.57 -10.86 12.26
C LEU A 46 6.04 -9.48 11.81
N GLY A 47 6.80 -8.77 12.66
CA GLY A 47 7.35 -7.44 12.33
C GLY A 47 8.32 -7.48 11.14
N THR A 48 9.22 -8.46 11.11
CA THR A 48 10.15 -8.65 9.99
C THR A 48 9.41 -8.99 8.70
N ALA A 49 8.51 -9.97 8.73
CA ALA A 49 7.74 -10.38 7.56
C ALA A 49 6.84 -9.24 7.03
N GLY A 50 6.21 -8.48 7.94
CA GLY A 50 5.46 -7.26 7.61
C GLY A 50 6.31 -6.21 6.92
N ARG A 51 7.51 -5.94 7.42
CA ARG A 51 8.44 -4.99 6.80
C ARG A 51 8.87 -5.44 5.41
N GLU A 52 9.20 -6.72 5.23
CA GLU A 52 9.56 -7.27 3.92
C GLU A 52 8.40 -7.20 2.91
N ARG A 53 7.17 -7.45 3.35
CA ARG A 53 5.98 -7.28 2.51
C ARG A 53 5.78 -5.82 2.11
N ALA A 54 5.92 -4.89 3.06
CA ALA A 54 5.84 -3.45 2.82
C ALA A 54 6.80 -3.02 1.71
N HIS A 55 8.06 -3.42 1.80
CA HIS A 55 9.06 -3.08 0.78
C HIS A 55 8.81 -3.75 -0.57
N ARG A 56 8.30 -4.98 -0.60
CA ARG A 56 8.06 -5.71 -1.86
C ARG A 56 6.85 -5.22 -2.64
N HIS A 57 5.77 -4.85 -1.96
CA HIS A 57 4.48 -4.60 -2.61
C HIS A 57 4.01 -3.16 -2.55
N PHE A 58 4.55 -2.35 -1.63
CA PHE A 58 4.06 -1.01 -1.35
C PHE A 58 5.18 0.05 -1.44
N ASP A 59 6.22 -0.22 -2.24
CA ASP A 59 7.24 0.79 -2.54
C ASP A 59 6.67 1.90 -3.43
N VAL A 60 6.55 3.09 -2.84
CA VAL A 60 6.05 4.31 -3.50
C VAL A 60 6.91 4.69 -4.70
N THR A 61 8.23 4.44 -4.63
CA THR A 61 9.14 4.82 -5.72
C THR A 61 8.89 3.97 -6.95
N GLY A 62 8.88 2.64 -6.78
CA GLY A 62 8.54 1.69 -7.85
C GLY A 62 7.15 1.94 -8.43
N PHE A 63 6.14 2.14 -7.57
CA PHE A 63 4.78 2.45 -8.00
C PHE A 63 4.72 3.73 -8.84
N ARG A 64 5.37 4.81 -8.39
CA ARG A 64 5.41 6.10 -9.09
C ARG A 64 6.03 5.96 -10.48
N LEU A 65 7.17 5.28 -10.59
CA LEU A 65 7.87 5.09 -11.86
C LEU A 65 7.02 4.27 -12.84
N ALA A 66 6.43 3.17 -12.38
CA ALA A 66 5.55 2.34 -13.19
C ALA A 66 4.31 3.11 -13.68
N HIS A 67 3.70 3.93 -12.82
CA HIS A 67 2.55 4.76 -13.19
C HIS A 67 2.90 5.80 -14.27
N VAL A 68 4.03 6.50 -14.10
CA VAL A 68 4.48 7.50 -15.10
C VAL A 68 4.77 6.84 -16.43
N GLU A 69 5.41 5.66 -16.43
CA GLU A 69 5.72 4.94 -17.66
C GLU A 69 4.45 4.46 -18.38
N LEU A 70 3.45 4.00 -17.63
CA LEU A 70 2.16 3.64 -18.21
C LEU A 70 1.51 4.84 -18.94
N TYR A 71 1.46 6.00 -18.30
CA TYR A 71 0.92 7.21 -18.92
C TYR A 71 1.75 7.66 -20.13
N ARG A 72 3.08 7.61 -20.02
CA ARG A 72 3.98 7.93 -21.13
C ARG A 72 3.69 7.07 -22.35
N ARG A 73 3.65 5.76 -22.16
CA ARG A 73 3.37 4.78 -23.22
C ARG A 73 2.06 5.06 -23.93
N GLU A 74 1.00 5.42 -23.19
CA GLU A 74 -0.27 5.73 -23.84
C GLU A 74 -0.30 7.07 -24.54
N LEU A 75 0.35 8.09 -24.00
CA LEU A 75 0.49 9.36 -24.70
C LEU A 75 1.24 9.19 -26.03
N GLU A 76 2.29 8.38 -26.05
CA GLU A 76 3.06 8.08 -27.26
C GLU A 76 2.24 7.29 -28.29
N ARG A 77 1.46 6.28 -27.86
CA ARG A 77 0.57 5.54 -28.75
C ARG A 77 -0.51 6.42 -29.40
N HIS A 78 -1.12 7.32 -28.63
CA HIS A 78 -2.14 8.23 -29.16
C HIS A 78 -1.54 9.32 -30.04
N ALA A 79 -0.34 9.81 -29.73
CA ALA A 79 0.39 10.77 -30.58
C ALA A 79 0.85 10.16 -31.92
N ALA A 80 1.09 8.84 -31.97
CA ALA A 80 1.41 8.14 -33.21
C ALA A 80 0.16 7.83 -34.06
N ALA A 81 -1.01 7.72 -33.45
CA ALA A 81 -2.29 7.42 -34.12
C ALA A 81 -3.07 8.68 -34.56
N THR A 82 -2.68 9.86 -34.10
CA THR A 82 -3.36 11.14 -34.37
C THR A 82 -2.33 12.13 -34.91
N ASP A 83 -2.70 13.02 -35.84
CA ASP A 83 -1.79 14.06 -36.37
C ASP A 83 -1.43 15.09 -35.27
N GLY A 84 -0.38 14.77 -34.49
CA GLY A 84 0.28 15.64 -33.51
C GLY A 84 -0.25 15.58 -32.07
N PRO A 85 0.64 15.66 -31.04
CA PRO A 85 0.24 15.66 -29.63
C PRO A 85 -0.42 16.99 -29.25
N ARG A 86 -1.68 16.96 -28.79
CA ARG A 86 -2.31 18.09 -28.08
C ARG A 86 -1.93 18.02 -26.61
N VAL A 87 -0.84 18.70 -26.24
CA VAL A 87 -0.54 18.94 -24.82
C VAL A 87 -1.61 19.90 -24.29
N VAL A 88 -2.52 19.39 -23.46
CA VAL A 88 -3.40 20.25 -22.67
C VAL A 88 -2.54 20.84 -21.56
N SER A 89 -2.16 22.10 -21.71
CA SER A 89 -1.53 22.89 -20.65
C SER A 89 -2.47 22.91 -19.45
N VAL A 90 -2.17 22.12 -18.42
CA VAL A 90 -2.75 22.34 -17.09
C VAL A 90 -2.08 23.62 -16.58
N ALA A 91 -2.77 24.75 -16.75
CA ALA A 91 -2.34 26.01 -16.15
C ALA A 91 -2.21 25.75 -14.65
N ALA A 92 -1.00 25.88 -14.13
CA ALA A 92 -0.76 25.85 -12.69
C ALA A 92 -1.60 26.98 -12.08
N GLU A 93 -2.66 26.63 -11.37
CA GLU A 93 -3.37 27.56 -10.51
C GLU A 93 -2.39 27.96 -9.40
N SER A 94 -1.84 29.17 -9.55
CA SER A 94 -1.17 29.93 -8.50
C SER A 94 -2.19 30.19 -7.39
N GLY A 95 -2.13 29.38 -6.33
CA GLY A 95 -2.79 29.61 -5.06
C GLY A 95 -1.78 30.14 -4.04
N GLU A 96 -2.10 31.32 -3.53
CA GLU A 96 -1.37 32.16 -2.57
C GLU A 96 -1.31 31.57 -1.15
#